data_AF-A0A2N2N8L9-F1
#
_entry.id   AF-A0A2N2N8L9-F1
#
_cell.length_a   1.000
_cell.length_b   1.000
_cell.length_c   1.000
_cell.angle_alpha   90.00
_cell.angle_beta   90.00
_cell.angle_gamma   90.00
#
_symmetry.space_group_name_H-M   'P 1'
#
loop_
_entity.id
_entity.type
_entity.pdbx_description
1 polymer ?
#
loop_
_entity_poly.entity_id
_entity_poly.type
_entity_poly.pdbx_seq_one_letter_code
_entity_poly.pdbx_strand_id
1 'polypeptide(L)'
;MMKFKPKFQFLVIFSILITLFFSSTNLVLAQGSQSITATGQIWRPDASEFYNLPFTLVFSPAGGDVNGGVNWYQEFTEADGSIISINTNWVFTGTFTGGDGGTVTGTMSGTAEIKGYPTFYYSGPWHGNLYANGIGEGVYDATVQAAGESSSGQFTWEISYPADAFSAGLNQNISAEYITATYGITVANEAAPGGKKPWTDHELGLLNDVLKELPAAFFNNISITSIVRAVEYIDTAGQPDPTTFGVFRPKSNTIEIFDYANIAYDFQDDPFGDKQFKATILHELTHSLQYKKDEYSNFDNPYKSPLLQSYMDATTPLTAVDTGIWESGWTYFEKRGEGGGWKSFEDEANQSPTDYGRTDPLEDMSESVMMYVYDPQRLRDNSPLRYNFIKDQIFGGAEYENGTRK
;
A
#
# COMPACT_ATOMS: atom_id res chain seq x y z
N MET A 1 -50.22 -19.68 28.74
CA MET A 1 -49.45 -18.45 29.02
C MET A 1 -48.59 -18.66 30.25
N MET A 2 -47.34 -19.10 30.09
CA MET A 2 -46.38 -19.19 31.21
C MET A 2 -45.83 -17.80 31.51
N LYS A 3 -46.15 -17.26 32.70
CA LYS A 3 -45.55 -16.04 33.21
C LYS A 3 -44.16 -16.37 33.74
N PHE A 4 -43.12 -16.07 32.94
CA PHE A 4 -41.75 -16.14 33.41
C PHE A 4 -41.53 -15.12 34.53
N LYS A 5 -40.92 -15.57 35.63
CA LYS A 5 -40.65 -14.71 36.80
C LYS A 5 -39.63 -13.62 36.41
N PRO A 6 -39.83 -12.36 36.83
CA PRO A 6 -39.02 -11.21 36.41
C PRO A 6 -37.53 -11.33 36.77
N LYS A 7 -37.17 -12.19 37.72
CA LYS A 7 -35.76 -12.45 38.08
C LYS A 7 -34.98 -13.24 37.02
N PHE A 8 -35.66 -13.98 36.14
CA PHE A 8 -35.00 -14.78 35.10
C PHE A 8 -34.70 -13.98 33.82
N GLN A 9 -35.53 -12.97 33.51
CA GLN A 9 -35.29 -12.05 32.38
C GLN A 9 -34.06 -11.16 32.61
N PHE A 10 -33.81 -10.76 33.86
CA PHE A 10 -32.65 -9.92 34.19
C PHE A 10 -31.32 -10.66 33.99
N LEU A 11 -31.27 -11.97 34.28
CA LEU A 11 -30.06 -12.77 34.13
C LEU A 11 -29.71 -13.01 32.65
N VAL A 12 -30.72 -13.25 31.80
CA VAL A 12 -30.52 -13.47 30.35
C VAL A 12 -30.07 -12.19 29.65
N ILE A 13 -30.64 -11.03 30.01
CA ILE A 13 -30.22 -9.73 29.46
C ILE A 13 -28.80 -9.39 29.90
N PHE A 14 -28.43 -9.67 31.16
CA PHE A 14 -27.08 -9.42 31.67
C PHE A 14 -26.04 -10.36 31.02
N SER A 15 -26.37 -11.63 30.77
CA SER A 15 -25.50 -12.56 30.05
C SER A 15 -25.29 -12.16 28.59
N ILE A 16 -26.32 -11.67 27.89
CA ILE A 16 -26.20 -11.17 26.51
C ILE A 16 -25.35 -9.90 26.44
N LEU A 17 -25.51 -8.98 27.40
CA LEU A 17 -24.67 -7.78 27.52
C LEU A 17 -23.21 -8.14 27.83
N ILE A 18 -22.95 -9.11 28.70
CA ILE A 18 -21.58 -9.58 28.98
C ILE A 18 -20.96 -10.21 27.73
N THR A 19 -21.66 -11.06 26.98
CA THR A 19 -21.10 -11.60 25.73
C THR A 19 -20.90 -10.56 24.64
N LEU A 20 -21.70 -9.47 24.62
CA LEU A 20 -21.51 -8.34 23.70
C LEU A 20 -20.38 -7.39 24.12
N PHE A 21 -20.03 -7.33 25.40
CA PHE A 21 -18.90 -6.52 25.89
C PHE A 21 -17.55 -7.25 25.90
N PHE A 22 -17.53 -8.59 25.86
CA PHE A 22 -16.29 -9.39 25.81
C PHE A 22 -15.91 -9.91 24.41
N SER A 23 -16.66 -9.54 23.36
CA SER A 23 -16.39 -10.01 21.98
C SER A 23 -15.65 -8.99 21.09
N SER A 24 -15.27 -7.81 21.59
CA SER A 24 -14.80 -6.73 20.71
C SER A 24 -13.55 -5.98 21.18
N THR A 25 -12.62 -6.64 21.89
CA THR A 25 -11.24 -6.14 21.95
C THR A 25 -10.25 -7.31 22.03
N ASN A 26 -10.06 -8.01 20.91
CA ASN A 26 -8.69 -8.44 20.61
C ASN A 26 -7.93 -7.14 20.35
N LEU A 27 -7.37 -6.55 21.41
CA LEU A 27 -6.24 -5.65 21.24
C LEU A 27 -5.22 -6.52 20.52
N VAL A 28 -5.07 -6.31 19.21
CA VAL A 28 -3.88 -6.71 18.49
C VAL A 28 -2.75 -6.07 19.29
N LEU A 29 -2.07 -6.89 20.08
CA LEU A 29 -0.82 -6.50 20.72
C LEU A 29 0.01 -5.97 19.57
N ALA A 30 0.26 -4.66 19.55
CA ALA A 30 1.25 -4.07 18.69
C ALA A 30 2.55 -4.82 19.02
N GLN A 31 2.85 -5.87 18.27
CA GLN A 31 4.10 -6.60 18.38
C GLN A 31 5.13 -5.56 18.01
N GLY A 32 5.80 -5.00 19.02
CA GLY A 32 6.80 -3.95 18.86
C GLY A 32 7.74 -4.39 17.77
N SER A 33 7.64 -3.73 16.64
CA SER A 33 8.38 -4.09 15.45
C SER A 33 9.86 -3.95 15.80
N GLN A 34 10.62 -5.05 15.70
CA GLN A 34 12.01 -5.07 16.11
C GLN A 34 12.75 -3.94 15.40
N SER A 35 13.34 -3.02 16.16
CA SER A 35 14.15 -1.95 15.59
C SER A 35 15.54 -2.48 15.25
N ILE A 36 16.06 -2.04 14.11
CA ILE A 36 17.41 -2.31 13.62
C ILE A 36 18.20 -1.02 13.68
N THR A 37 19.41 -1.11 14.21
CA THR A 37 20.40 -0.04 14.13
C THR A 37 21.30 -0.31 12.93
N ALA A 38 21.30 0.60 11.97
CA ALA A 38 22.21 0.61 10.84
C ALA A 38 23.29 1.67 11.03
N THR A 39 24.50 1.38 10.57
CA THR A 39 25.64 2.30 10.66
C THR A 39 26.33 2.43 9.32
N GLY A 40 26.85 3.62 9.04
CA GLY A 40 27.40 3.91 7.73
C GLY A 40 28.14 5.23 7.65
N GLN A 41 28.25 5.75 6.43
CA GLN A 41 28.98 6.97 6.12
C GLN A 41 28.15 7.90 5.24
N ILE A 42 28.33 9.20 5.45
CA ILE A 42 27.87 10.26 4.56
C ILE A 42 29.10 10.90 3.94
N TRP A 43 29.10 11.07 2.61
CA TRP A 43 30.16 11.74 1.87
C TRP A 43 29.64 12.62 0.74
N ARG A 44 30.51 13.50 0.25
CA ARG A 44 30.23 14.40 -0.87
C ARG A 44 30.94 13.89 -2.13
N PRO A 45 30.24 13.55 -3.22
CA PRO A 45 30.85 12.89 -4.39
C PRO A 45 31.96 13.68 -5.09
N ASP A 46 31.94 15.01 -4.97
CA ASP A 46 32.87 15.95 -5.60
C ASP A 46 34.04 16.38 -4.68
N ALA A 47 34.05 15.95 -3.42
CA ALA A 47 35.08 16.33 -2.46
C ALA A 47 36.18 15.25 -2.38
N SER A 48 37.41 15.64 -2.68
CA SER A 48 38.59 14.79 -2.45
C SER A 48 38.80 14.61 -0.94
N GLU A 49 38.41 13.44 -0.43
CA GLU A 49 38.91 12.80 0.80
C GLU A 49 38.45 13.33 2.18
N PHE A 50 37.73 14.44 2.30
CA PHE A 50 37.56 15.09 3.62
C PHE A 50 36.27 14.86 4.42
N TYR A 51 35.31 14.04 3.97
CA TYR A 51 34.04 13.93 4.69
C TYR A 51 33.47 12.51 4.64
N ASN A 52 34.02 11.61 5.46
CA ASN A 52 33.33 10.35 5.81
C ASN A 52 32.78 10.52 7.23
N LEU A 53 31.55 11.02 7.33
CA LEU A 53 30.91 11.24 8.62
C LEU A 53 30.18 9.96 9.07
N PRO A 54 30.46 9.41 10.27
CA PRO A 54 29.77 8.24 10.75
C PRO A 54 28.31 8.56 11.01
N PHE A 55 27.44 7.71 10.48
CA PHE A 55 26.01 7.90 10.44
C PHE A 55 25.32 6.69 11.05
N THR A 56 24.28 6.92 11.85
CA THR A 56 23.47 5.85 12.45
C THR A 56 22.00 6.11 12.15
N LEU A 57 21.30 5.07 11.73
CA LEU A 57 19.84 5.03 11.62
C LEU A 57 19.26 3.93 12.51
N VAL A 58 18.05 4.17 12.99
CA VAL A 58 17.21 3.22 13.70
C VAL A 58 15.86 3.19 13.00
N PHE A 59 15.46 2.02 12.52
CA PHE A 59 14.22 1.81 11.78
C PHE A 59 13.67 0.41 12.08
N SER A 60 12.45 0.09 11.67
CA SER A 60 11.95 -1.29 11.70
C SER A 60 11.84 -1.89 10.31
N PRO A 61 12.20 -3.17 10.08
CA PRO A 61 12.07 -3.80 8.77
C PRO A 61 10.65 -3.79 8.22
N ALA A 62 9.65 -3.82 9.10
CA ALA A 62 8.23 -3.74 8.73
C ALA A 62 7.77 -2.34 8.28
N GLY A 63 8.66 -1.34 8.30
CA GLY A 63 8.35 0.05 8.01
C GLY A 63 8.00 0.88 9.25
N GLY A 64 7.70 2.16 9.04
CA GLY A 64 7.36 3.14 10.08
C GLY A 64 8.45 4.20 10.28
N ASP A 65 8.51 4.76 11.48
CA ASP A 65 9.41 5.87 11.80
C ASP A 65 10.89 5.48 11.68
N VAL A 66 11.68 6.40 11.11
CA VAL A 66 13.14 6.32 11.04
C VAL A 66 13.73 7.46 11.83
N ASN A 67 14.64 7.14 12.73
CA ASN A 67 15.36 8.12 13.54
C ASN A 67 16.86 7.85 13.46
N GLY A 68 17.67 8.89 13.45
CA GLY A 68 19.10 8.73 13.35
C GLY A 68 19.87 10.00 13.63
N GLY A 69 21.18 9.90 13.45
CA GLY A 69 22.05 11.03 13.70
C GLY A 69 23.50 10.82 13.29
N VAL A 70 24.21 11.94 13.22
CA VAL A 70 25.66 12.02 13.16
C VAL A 70 26.10 12.75 14.41
N ASN A 71 26.93 12.12 15.23
CA ASN A 71 27.64 12.79 16.32
C ASN A 71 29.13 12.48 16.15
N TRP A 72 29.89 13.49 15.73
CA TRP A 72 31.26 13.29 15.29
C TRP A 72 32.16 14.45 15.70
N TYR A 73 33.37 14.10 16.12
CA TYR A 73 34.40 15.03 16.55
C TYR A 73 35.72 14.69 15.88
N GLN A 74 36.38 15.69 15.29
CA GLN A 74 37.74 15.54 14.78
C GLN A 74 38.57 16.79 15.04
N GLU A 75 39.86 16.59 15.32
CA GLU A 75 40.86 17.64 15.39
C GLU A 75 41.89 17.45 14.29
N PHE A 76 42.33 18.57 13.72
CA PHE A 76 43.44 18.63 12.77
C PHE A 76 44.44 19.67 13.25
N THR A 77 45.73 19.35 13.13
CA THR A 77 46.81 20.30 13.34
C THR A 77 47.21 20.89 11.99
N GLU A 78 47.07 22.19 11.81
CA GLU A 78 47.51 22.89 10.61
C GLU A 78 49.05 22.98 10.55
N ALA A 79 49.58 23.34 9.38
CA ALA A 79 51.02 23.44 9.15
C ALA A 79 51.72 24.48 10.06
N ASP A 80 50.98 25.47 10.56
CA ASP A 80 51.45 26.49 11.50
C ASP A 80 51.34 26.06 12.97
N GLY A 81 50.83 24.86 13.24
CA GLY A 81 50.62 24.31 14.58
C GLY A 81 49.29 24.69 15.22
N SER A 82 48.41 25.43 14.53
CA SER A 82 47.05 25.69 14.99
C SER A 82 46.24 24.38 15.05
N ILE A 83 45.25 24.30 15.95
CA ILE A 83 44.34 23.14 16.04
C ILE A 83 42.96 23.60 15.59
N ILE A 84 42.45 22.99 14.51
CA ILE A 84 41.06 23.10 14.08
C ILE A 84 40.30 21.91 14.64
N SER A 85 39.26 22.16 15.43
CA SER A 85 38.32 21.14 15.87
C SER A 85 36.99 21.31 15.13
N ILE A 86 36.45 20.21 14.61
CA ILE A 86 35.13 20.11 14.00
C ILE A 86 34.25 19.26 14.92
N ASN A 87 33.12 19.82 15.36
CA ASN A 87 32.10 19.12 16.11
C ASN A 87 30.79 19.13 15.33
N THR A 88 30.32 17.96 14.92
CA THR A 88 29.12 17.78 14.09
C THR A 88 28.04 17.09 14.90
N ASN A 89 26.84 17.68 14.93
CA ASN A 89 25.66 17.11 15.55
C ASN A 89 24.47 17.25 14.61
N TRP A 90 24.14 16.18 13.90
CA TRP A 90 23.01 16.10 12.97
C TRP A 90 21.97 15.09 13.46
N VAL A 91 20.71 15.41 13.22
CA VAL A 91 19.54 14.60 13.56
C VAL A 91 18.79 14.29 12.27
N PHE A 92 18.43 13.03 12.09
CA PHE A 92 17.65 12.52 10.98
C PHE A 92 16.32 12.01 11.52
N THR A 93 15.22 12.48 10.95
CA THR A 93 13.86 11.98 11.21
C THR A 93 13.20 11.68 9.87
N GLY A 94 12.42 10.61 9.78
CA GLY A 94 11.83 10.18 8.54
C GLY A 94 10.89 8.99 8.69
N THR A 95 10.52 8.40 7.56
CA THR A 95 9.70 7.19 7.47
C THR A 95 10.33 6.22 6.48
N PHE A 96 10.11 4.92 6.73
CA PHE A 96 10.51 3.83 5.87
C PHE A 96 9.27 3.01 5.50
N THR A 97 9.10 2.69 4.22
CA THR A 97 7.91 1.97 3.74
C THR A 97 7.90 0.48 4.10
N GLY A 98 8.99 -0.04 4.69
CA GLY A 98 9.13 -1.47 4.97
C GLY A 98 9.54 -2.27 3.73
N GLY A 99 9.86 -3.54 3.92
CA GLY A 99 10.13 -4.46 2.81
C GLY A 99 11.58 -4.46 2.31
N ASP A 100 11.90 -5.42 1.43
CA ASP A 100 13.17 -5.42 0.69
C ASP A 100 13.13 -4.38 -0.44
N GLY A 101 14.05 -3.43 -0.42
CA GLY A 101 14.06 -2.30 -1.36
C GLY A 101 13.06 -1.21 -0.99
N GLY A 102 12.55 -1.19 0.25
CA GLY A 102 11.66 -0.14 0.72
C GLY A 102 12.32 1.24 0.67
N THR A 103 11.52 2.26 0.37
CA THR A 103 11.99 3.64 0.34
C THR A 103 12.07 4.22 1.74
N VAL A 104 13.12 4.97 2.03
CA VAL A 104 13.26 5.80 3.23
C VAL A 104 13.30 7.26 2.83
N THR A 105 12.52 8.10 3.51
CA THR A 105 12.48 9.55 3.25
C THR A 105 12.37 10.33 4.55
N GLY A 106 12.85 11.57 4.59
CA GLY A 106 12.70 12.41 5.77
C GLY A 106 13.40 13.75 5.71
N THR A 107 13.66 14.31 6.88
CA THR A 107 14.38 15.57 7.08
C THR A 107 15.61 15.37 7.95
N MET A 108 16.69 16.04 7.58
CA MET A 108 17.89 16.17 8.39
C MET A 108 18.02 17.61 8.87
N SER A 109 18.49 17.80 10.11
CA SER A 109 18.91 19.11 10.62
C SER A 109 20.07 18.99 11.61
N GLY A 110 20.90 20.03 11.72
CA GLY A 110 21.95 20.05 12.73
C GLY A 110 22.99 21.16 12.55
N THR A 111 24.09 21.03 13.28
CA THR A 111 25.17 22.03 13.29
C THR A 111 26.53 21.40 13.08
N ALA A 112 27.44 22.14 12.45
CA ALA A 112 28.88 21.91 12.52
C ALA A 112 29.58 23.13 13.13
N GLU A 113 30.25 22.92 14.24
CA GLU A 113 31.05 23.94 14.91
C GLU A 113 32.52 23.73 14.57
N ILE A 114 33.12 24.73 13.94
CA ILE A 114 34.56 24.74 13.62
C ILE A 114 35.21 25.85 14.43
N LYS A 115 36.18 25.50 15.29
CA LYS A 115 36.83 26.47 16.17
C LYS A 115 37.51 27.57 15.33
N GLY A 116 37.11 28.83 15.57
CA GLY A 116 37.62 29.99 14.84
C GLY A 116 36.78 30.41 13.63
N TYR A 117 35.72 29.67 13.31
CA TYR A 117 34.78 29.98 12.21
C TYR A 117 33.35 30.14 12.75
N PRO A 118 32.43 30.72 11.95
CA PRO A 118 31.01 30.70 12.27
C PRO A 118 30.47 29.27 12.38
N THR A 119 29.46 29.06 13.23
CA THR A 119 28.69 27.82 13.24
C THR A 119 27.94 27.66 11.92
N PHE A 120 28.04 26.48 11.33
CA PHE A 120 27.30 26.11 10.12
C PHE A 120 26.03 25.36 10.52
N TYR A 121 24.89 25.77 9.97
CA TYR A 121 23.60 25.13 10.18
C TYR A 121 23.23 24.34 8.92
N TYR A 122 22.93 23.06 9.10
CA TYR A 122 22.55 22.14 8.04
C TYR A 122 21.06 21.82 8.17
N SER A 123 20.35 21.82 7.05
CA SER A 123 18.96 21.34 6.98
C SER A 123 18.61 20.88 5.57
N GLY A 124 17.70 19.92 5.44
CA GLY A 124 17.17 19.54 4.12
C GLY A 124 16.55 18.15 4.08
N PRO A 125 15.91 17.78 2.95
CA PRO A 125 15.34 16.46 2.77
C PRO A 125 16.42 15.41 2.53
N TRP A 126 16.14 14.17 2.91
CA TRP A 126 16.94 13.00 2.54
C TRP A 126 16.03 11.87 2.08
N HIS A 127 16.54 11.02 1.19
CA HIS A 127 15.83 9.86 0.66
C HIS A 127 16.80 8.74 0.28
N GLY A 128 16.31 7.52 0.17
CA GLY A 128 17.09 6.35 -0.25
C GLY A 128 16.31 5.05 -0.15
N ASN A 129 17.01 3.92 -0.16
CA ASN A 129 16.41 2.59 -0.06
C ASN A 129 17.13 1.74 0.99
N LEU A 130 16.40 0.79 1.60
CA LEU A 130 16.93 -0.23 2.51
C LEU A 130 16.65 -1.62 1.92
N TYR A 131 17.68 -2.45 1.82
CA TYR A 131 17.62 -3.77 1.20
C TYR A 131 17.79 -4.91 2.22
N ALA A 132 17.20 -6.06 1.96
CA ALA A 132 17.29 -7.25 2.83
C ALA A 132 18.70 -7.84 2.89
N ASN A 133 19.57 -7.50 1.94
CA ASN A 133 20.99 -7.87 1.94
C ASN A 133 21.81 -7.14 3.03
N GLY A 134 21.19 -6.27 3.82
CA GLY A 134 21.86 -5.55 4.90
C GLY A 134 22.49 -4.22 4.49
N ILE A 135 22.16 -3.71 3.31
CA ILE A 135 22.68 -2.45 2.76
C ILE A 135 21.55 -1.44 2.65
N GLY A 136 21.84 -0.18 2.95
CA GLY A 136 20.99 0.94 2.57
C GLY A 136 21.82 2.03 1.91
N GLU A 137 21.22 2.75 0.97
CA GLU A 137 21.91 3.82 0.24
C GLU A 137 20.94 4.95 -0.11
N GLY A 138 21.48 6.16 -0.29
CA GLY A 138 20.66 7.28 -0.72
C GLY A 138 21.38 8.61 -0.76
N VAL A 139 20.57 9.66 -0.74
CA VAL A 139 20.97 11.04 -0.97
C VAL A 139 20.39 11.96 0.10
N TYR A 140 21.16 12.98 0.49
CA TYR A 140 20.75 14.10 1.33
C TYR A 140 21.00 15.41 0.58
N ASP A 141 19.95 16.20 0.41
CA ASP A 141 20.02 17.53 -0.22
C ASP A 141 20.14 18.60 0.85
N ALA A 142 21.35 19.07 1.09
CA ALA A 142 21.68 20.01 2.15
C ALA A 142 21.49 21.46 1.73
N THR A 143 20.90 22.25 2.63
CA THR A 143 21.08 23.69 2.71
C THR A 143 21.99 24.01 3.89
N VAL A 144 23.09 24.69 3.61
CA VAL A 144 24.08 25.14 4.60
C VAL A 144 23.96 26.64 4.78
N GLN A 145 23.78 27.09 6.02
CA GLN A 145 23.72 28.49 6.39
C GLN A 145 24.86 28.85 7.34
N ALA A 146 25.60 29.92 7.03
CA ALA A 146 26.62 30.49 7.90
C ALA A 146 26.65 32.02 7.74
N ALA A 147 26.53 32.76 8.85
CA ALA A 147 26.79 34.21 8.92
C ALA A 147 26.22 35.08 7.76
N GLY A 148 25.03 34.78 7.25
CA GLY A 148 24.38 35.54 6.17
C GLY A 148 24.64 35.00 4.76
N GLU A 149 25.40 33.92 4.61
CA GLU A 149 25.58 33.17 3.38
C GLU A 149 24.77 31.86 3.42
N SER A 150 24.19 31.51 2.27
CA SER A 150 23.49 30.24 2.07
C SER A 150 24.09 29.53 0.86
N SER A 151 24.44 28.26 1.03
CA SER A 151 24.83 27.38 -0.08
C SER A 151 24.03 26.09 -0.01
N SER A 152 23.91 25.40 -1.15
CA SER A 152 23.29 24.07 -1.23
C SER A 152 24.30 23.06 -1.73
N GLY A 153 24.19 21.81 -1.26
CA GLY A 153 25.04 20.72 -1.69
C GLY A 153 24.35 19.37 -1.51
N GLN A 154 24.74 18.39 -2.30
CA GLN A 154 24.21 17.04 -2.22
C GLN A 154 25.26 16.11 -1.60
N PHE A 155 24.82 15.28 -0.66
CA PHE A 155 25.64 14.25 -0.04
C PHE A 155 25.04 12.88 -0.35
N THR A 156 25.90 11.89 -0.56
CA THR A 156 25.51 10.48 -0.69
C THR A 156 25.74 9.81 0.66
N TRP A 157 24.91 8.83 0.97
CA TRP A 157 25.08 8.01 2.16
C TRP A 157 24.94 6.53 1.83
N GLU A 158 25.65 5.71 2.59
CA GLU A 158 25.56 4.25 2.57
C GLU A 158 25.64 3.74 4.00
N ILE A 159 24.78 2.78 4.35
CA ILE A 159 24.74 2.13 5.65
C ILE A 159 24.75 0.61 5.51
N SER A 160 25.15 -0.05 6.59
CA SER A 160 25.08 -1.49 6.75
C SER A 160 24.34 -1.88 8.03
N TYR A 161 23.68 -3.03 8.01
CA TYR A 161 22.98 -3.61 9.15
C TYR A 161 22.89 -5.14 9.01
N PRO A 162 22.59 -5.89 10.09
CA PRO A 162 22.51 -7.34 10.01
C PRO A 162 21.35 -7.78 9.09
N ALA A 163 21.68 -8.34 7.93
CA ALA A 163 20.73 -8.82 6.92
C ALA A 163 19.76 -9.87 7.48
N ASP A 164 20.23 -10.72 8.39
CA ASP A 164 19.44 -11.73 9.08
C ASP A 164 18.42 -11.10 10.04
N ALA A 165 18.80 -10.06 10.79
CA ALA A 165 17.88 -9.32 11.64
C ALA A 165 16.83 -8.56 10.81
N PHE A 166 17.22 -8.00 9.66
CA PHE A 166 16.30 -7.36 8.73
C PHE A 166 15.29 -8.36 8.19
N SER A 167 15.78 -9.48 7.66
CA SER A 167 14.94 -10.56 7.16
C SER A 167 14.03 -11.14 8.24
N ALA A 168 14.52 -11.31 9.47
CA ALA A 168 13.72 -11.78 10.59
C ALA A 168 12.63 -10.77 11.00
N GLY A 169 12.91 -9.46 10.91
CA GLY A 169 11.92 -8.42 11.17
C GLY A 169 10.92 -8.22 10.03
N LEU A 170 11.30 -8.53 8.78
CA LEU A 170 10.36 -8.65 7.67
C LEU A 170 9.40 -9.82 7.90
N ASN A 171 9.95 -10.92 8.41
CA ASN A 171 9.21 -12.11 8.77
C ASN A 171 8.55 -11.95 10.16
N GLN A 172 7.68 -10.95 10.35
CA GLN A 172 6.51 -11.27 11.16
C GLN A 172 5.92 -12.53 10.52
N ASN A 173 5.77 -13.61 11.28
CA ASN A 173 5.25 -14.88 10.75
C ASN A 173 3.78 -14.68 10.33
N ILE A 174 3.56 -14.03 9.19
CA ILE A 174 2.27 -13.85 8.56
C ILE A 174 1.93 -15.19 7.95
N SER A 175 1.26 -16.02 8.73
CA SER A 175 0.74 -17.30 8.25
C SER A 175 -0.69 -17.14 7.72
N ALA A 176 -1.17 -18.14 6.99
CA ALA A 176 -2.58 -18.23 6.59
C ALA A 176 -3.53 -18.15 7.81
N GLU A 177 -3.14 -18.77 8.93
CA GLU A 177 -3.88 -18.73 10.19
C GLU A 177 -3.89 -17.33 10.81
N TYR A 178 -2.77 -16.60 10.74
CA TYR A 178 -2.70 -15.21 11.19
C TYR A 178 -3.71 -14.35 10.42
N ILE A 179 -3.73 -14.43 9.09
CA ILE A 179 -4.65 -13.66 8.24
C ILE A 179 -6.11 -14.05 8.55
N THR A 180 -6.38 -15.34 8.69
CA THR A 180 -7.72 -15.85 9.04
C THR A 180 -8.17 -15.33 10.40
N ALA A 181 -7.30 -15.36 11.41
CA ALA A 181 -7.63 -14.89 12.75
C ALA A 181 -7.80 -13.36 12.82
N THR A 182 -7.04 -12.62 12.02
CA THR A 182 -7.02 -11.15 12.05
C THR A 182 -8.16 -10.53 11.25
N TYR A 183 -8.42 -11.05 10.04
CA TYR A 183 -9.36 -10.45 9.09
C TYR A 183 -10.63 -11.29 8.89
N GLY A 184 -10.70 -12.50 9.45
CA GLY A 184 -11.83 -13.41 9.23
C GLY A 184 -11.88 -14.02 7.83
N ILE A 185 -10.82 -13.87 7.03
CA ILE A 185 -10.72 -14.35 5.65
C ILE A 185 -9.89 -15.63 5.65
N THR A 186 -10.49 -16.74 5.21
CA THR A 186 -9.76 -18.01 5.13
C THR A 186 -8.74 -17.97 4.00
N VAL A 187 -7.46 -18.16 4.31
CA VAL A 187 -6.40 -18.29 3.30
C VAL A 187 -6.12 -19.77 3.08
N ALA A 188 -6.44 -20.30 1.90
CA ALA A 188 -6.36 -21.73 1.65
C ALA A 188 -5.41 -22.10 0.50
N ASN A 189 -4.77 -23.26 0.66
CA ASN A 189 -3.93 -23.92 -0.36
C ASN A 189 -4.75 -24.93 -1.20
N GLU A 190 -6.07 -24.70 -1.33
CA GLU A 190 -7.01 -25.70 -1.81
C GLU A 190 -6.92 -25.99 -3.33
N ALA A 191 -7.61 -27.06 -3.74
CA ALA A 191 -7.74 -27.47 -5.14
C ALA A 191 -8.54 -26.43 -5.93
N ALA A 192 -7.87 -25.38 -6.39
CA ALA A 192 -8.40 -24.62 -7.50
C ALA A 192 -8.44 -25.52 -8.76
N PRO A 193 -9.42 -25.31 -9.66
CA PRO A 193 -9.45 -26.01 -10.95
C PRO A 193 -8.11 -25.94 -11.70
N GLY A 194 -7.39 -24.82 -11.56
CA GLY A 194 -6.08 -24.56 -12.18
C GLY A 194 -4.85 -25.10 -11.45
N GLY A 195 -5.05 -26.07 -10.56
CA GLY A 195 -3.96 -26.70 -9.82
C GLY A 195 -3.66 -26.02 -8.49
N LYS A 196 -3.29 -26.84 -7.50
CA LYS A 196 -2.94 -26.38 -6.15
C LYS A 196 -1.58 -25.69 -6.17
N LYS A 197 -1.51 -24.49 -5.62
CA LYS A 197 -0.25 -23.83 -5.28
C LYS A 197 -0.28 -23.42 -3.79
N PRO A 198 0.75 -23.74 -3.00
CA PRO A 198 0.85 -23.19 -1.66
C PRO A 198 1.23 -21.72 -1.72
N TRP A 199 0.70 -20.91 -0.80
CA TRP A 199 1.20 -19.56 -0.56
C TRP A 199 2.65 -19.59 -0.06
N THR A 200 3.48 -18.70 -0.56
CA THR A 200 4.81 -18.42 0.01
C THR A 200 4.70 -17.41 1.16
N ASP A 201 5.70 -17.36 2.04
CA ASP A 201 5.75 -16.38 3.14
C ASP A 201 5.71 -14.94 2.61
N HIS A 202 6.39 -14.68 1.49
CA HIS A 202 6.37 -13.39 0.79
C HIS A 202 4.97 -13.00 0.32
N GLU A 203 4.27 -13.89 -0.41
CA GLU A 203 2.92 -13.62 -0.89
C GLU A 203 1.91 -13.44 0.27
N LEU A 204 2.08 -14.14 1.40
CA LEU A 204 1.27 -13.93 2.60
C LEU A 204 1.54 -12.54 3.21
N GLY A 205 2.80 -12.11 3.24
CA GLY A 205 3.19 -10.75 3.63
C GLY A 205 2.51 -9.71 2.75
N LEU A 206 2.58 -9.85 1.42
CA LEU A 206 1.91 -8.96 0.46
C LEU A 206 0.39 -8.94 0.62
N LEU A 207 -0.25 -10.11 0.82
CA LEU A 207 -1.68 -10.19 1.09
C LEU A 207 -2.06 -9.45 2.38
N ASN A 208 -1.28 -9.64 3.45
CA ASN A 208 -1.48 -8.91 4.68
C ASN A 208 -1.27 -7.40 4.50
N ASP A 209 -0.30 -6.97 3.70
CA ASP A 209 -0.10 -5.57 3.37
C ASP A 209 -1.30 -4.93 2.67
N VAL A 210 -1.97 -5.67 1.78
CA VAL A 210 -3.25 -5.20 1.20
C VAL A 210 -4.30 -5.07 2.30
N LEU A 211 -4.53 -6.15 3.06
CA LEU A 211 -5.64 -6.22 4.01
C LEU A 211 -5.49 -5.22 5.17
N LYS A 212 -4.28 -4.99 5.69
CA LYS A 212 -4.08 -4.07 6.82
C LYS A 212 -4.36 -2.60 6.46
N GLU A 213 -4.18 -2.23 5.20
CA GLU A 213 -4.29 -0.85 4.73
C GLU A 213 -5.72 -0.47 4.35
N LEU A 214 -6.62 -1.44 4.19
CA LEU A 214 -8.02 -1.18 3.83
C LEU A 214 -8.82 -0.61 5.00
N PRO A 215 -9.66 0.42 4.78
CA PRO A 215 -10.44 1.03 5.83
C PRO A 215 -11.63 0.14 6.19
N ALA A 216 -12.16 0.31 7.41
CA ALA A 216 -13.38 -0.40 7.82
C ALA A 216 -14.56 -0.18 6.86
N ALA A 217 -14.64 1.00 6.22
CA ALA A 217 -15.65 1.29 5.20
C ALA A 217 -15.59 0.30 4.02
N PHE A 218 -14.39 -0.13 3.62
CA PHE A 218 -14.22 -1.13 2.58
C PHE A 218 -14.59 -2.53 3.09
N PHE A 219 -14.00 -2.96 4.21
CA PHE A 219 -14.23 -4.30 4.78
C PHE A 219 -15.70 -4.58 5.11
N ASN A 220 -16.43 -3.58 5.59
CA ASN A 220 -17.84 -3.73 5.91
C ASN A 220 -18.70 -3.98 4.66
N ASN A 221 -18.18 -3.73 3.46
CA ASN A 221 -18.91 -3.80 2.20
C ASN A 221 -18.39 -4.87 1.23
N ILE A 222 -17.40 -5.69 1.60
CA ILE A 222 -17.05 -6.91 0.86
C ILE A 222 -17.82 -8.13 1.38
N SER A 223 -17.91 -9.17 0.55
CA SER A 223 -18.58 -10.44 0.84
C SER A 223 -17.64 -11.65 0.83
N ILE A 224 -16.33 -11.45 0.66
CA ILE A 224 -15.36 -12.55 0.60
C ILE A 224 -15.34 -13.39 1.87
N THR A 225 -15.12 -14.68 1.69
CA THR A 225 -14.91 -15.65 2.78
C THR A 225 -13.55 -16.33 2.69
N SER A 226 -12.98 -16.40 1.48
CA SER A 226 -11.68 -17.04 1.27
C SER A 226 -10.88 -16.43 0.13
N ILE A 227 -9.56 -16.58 0.22
CA ILE A 227 -8.61 -16.28 -0.84
C ILE A 227 -7.72 -17.51 -1.01
N VAL A 228 -7.55 -17.96 -2.26
CA VAL A 228 -6.80 -19.17 -2.59
C VAL A 228 -5.74 -18.88 -3.63
N ARG A 229 -4.67 -19.67 -3.60
CA ARG A 229 -3.58 -19.60 -4.57
C ARG A 229 -3.67 -20.76 -5.56
N ALA A 230 -3.54 -20.44 -6.84
CA ALA A 230 -3.61 -21.39 -7.94
C ALA A 230 -2.51 -21.10 -8.96
N VAL A 231 -2.11 -22.07 -9.78
CA VAL A 231 -1.05 -21.84 -10.77
C VAL A 231 -1.54 -20.90 -11.88
N GLU A 232 -2.68 -21.23 -12.47
CA GLU A 232 -3.26 -20.51 -13.62
C GLU A 232 -4.79 -20.57 -13.60
N TYR A 233 -5.44 -19.73 -14.40
CA TYR A 233 -6.89 -19.78 -14.56
C TYR A 233 -7.28 -20.95 -15.46
N ILE A 234 -8.43 -21.59 -15.19
CA ILE A 234 -9.05 -22.54 -16.10
C ILE A 234 -10.36 -21.92 -16.60
N ASP A 235 -10.44 -21.73 -17.91
CA ASP A 235 -11.59 -21.12 -18.54
C ASP A 235 -12.85 -22.00 -18.50
N THR A 236 -13.96 -21.47 -18.99
CA THR A 236 -15.24 -22.19 -19.01
C THR A 236 -15.25 -23.43 -19.93
N ALA A 237 -14.29 -23.55 -20.86
CA ALA A 237 -14.08 -24.71 -21.72
C ALA A 237 -13.11 -25.73 -21.09
N GLY A 238 -12.60 -25.47 -19.89
CA GLY A 238 -11.62 -26.32 -19.22
C GLY A 238 -10.21 -26.17 -19.76
N GLN A 239 -9.91 -25.12 -20.53
CA GLN A 239 -8.57 -24.83 -21.03
C GLN A 239 -7.81 -23.92 -20.05
N PRO A 240 -6.51 -24.15 -19.84
CA PRO A 240 -5.69 -23.23 -19.09
C PRO A 240 -5.52 -21.88 -19.78
N ASP A 241 -5.60 -20.81 -19.00
CA ASP A 241 -5.24 -19.45 -19.37
C ASP A 241 -4.17 -18.94 -18.38
N PRO A 242 -2.90 -18.96 -18.79
CA PRO A 242 -1.80 -18.54 -17.94
C PRO A 242 -1.65 -17.02 -17.85
N THR A 243 -2.52 -16.23 -18.51
CA THR A 243 -2.43 -14.77 -18.57
C THR A 243 -3.43 -14.03 -17.69
N THR A 244 -4.34 -14.76 -17.06
CA THR A 244 -5.25 -14.20 -16.05
C THR A 244 -4.53 -14.01 -14.72
N PHE A 245 -4.69 -12.83 -14.10
CA PHE A 245 -4.01 -12.45 -12.85
C PHE A 245 -4.77 -12.96 -11.61
N GLY A 246 -6.08 -12.79 -11.59
CA GLY A 246 -6.97 -13.23 -10.52
C GLY A 246 -8.39 -13.48 -11.01
N VAL A 247 -9.25 -14.01 -10.15
CA VAL A 247 -10.70 -14.04 -10.37
C VAL A 247 -11.47 -14.12 -9.06
N PHE A 248 -12.53 -13.31 -8.96
CA PHE A 248 -13.54 -13.44 -7.92
C PHE A 248 -14.66 -14.40 -8.34
N ARG A 249 -14.97 -15.36 -7.48
CA ARG A 249 -16.03 -16.36 -7.63
C ARG A 249 -17.24 -15.99 -6.76
N PRO A 250 -18.27 -15.30 -7.28
CA PRO A 250 -19.38 -14.79 -6.47
C PRO A 250 -20.28 -15.87 -5.84
N LYS A 251 -20.22 -17.11 -6.34
CA LYS A 251 -20.99 -18.24 -5.76
C LYS A 251 -20.36 -18.80 -4.48
N SER A 252 -19.04 -18.75 -4.37
CA SER A 252 -18.29 -19.26 -3.23
C SER A 252 -17.65 -18.16 -2.39
N ASN A 253 -17.79 -16.90 -2.79
CA ASN A 253 -17.13 -15.75 -2.16
C ASN A 253 -15.61 -15.95 -2.04
N THR A 254 -15.02 -16.51 -3.09
CA THR A 254 -13.61 -16.88 -3.13
C THR A 254 -12.89 -16.03 -4.15
N ILE A 255 -11.73 -15.50 -3.78
CA ILE A 255 -10.77 -14.95 -4.74
C ILE A 255 -9.73 -16.04 -5.05
N GLU A 256 -9.43 -16.24 -6.33
CA GLU A 256 -8.30 -17.04 -6.79
C GLU A 256 -7.22 -16.09 -7.30
N ILE A 257 -5.97 -16.23 -6.83
CA ILE A 257 -4.82 -15.46 -7.32
C ILE A 257 -3.86 -16.41 -8.06
N PHE A 258 -3.44 -16.01 -9.25
CA PHE A 258 -2.64 -16.82 -10.18
C PHE A 258 -1.18 -16.36 -10.30
N ASP A 259 -0.33 -17.18 -10.91
CA ASP A 259 1.11 -16.90 -11.00
C ASP A 259 1.43 -15.64 -11.80
N TYR A 260 0.60 -15.35 -12.79
CA TYR A 260 0.74 -14.18 -13.63
C TYR A 260 0.62 -12.86 -12.85
N ALA A 261 0.00 -12.87 -11.66
CA ALA A 261 -0.07 -11.70 -10.79
C ALA A 261 1.29 -11.20 -10.27
N ASN A 262 2.36 -12.00 -10.39
CA ASN A 262 3.73 -11.61 -10.02
C ASN A 262 4.50 -10.92 -11.16
N ILE A 263 3.85 -10.60 -12.29
CA ILE A 263 4.48 -9.94 -13.43
C ILE A 263 4.04 -8.49 -13.45
N ALA A 264 4.99 -7.57 -13.37
CA ALA A 264 4.73 -6.14 -13.51
C ALA A 264 4.06 -5.84 -14.85
N TYR A 265 2.83 -5.34 -14.82
CA TYR A 265 2.04 -5.05 -16.02
C TYR A 265 1.54 -3.60 -16.03
N ASP A 266 0.81 -3.20 -14.99
CA ASP A 266 0.22 -1.86 -14.87
C ASP A 266 1.16 -0.83 -14.22
N PHE A 267 2.17 -1.30 -13.50
CA PHE A 267 3.09 -0.49 -12.71
C PHE A 267 4.52 -0.59 -13.25
N GLN A 268 5.01 0.53 -13.81
CA GLN A 268 6.35 0.59 -14.42
C GLN A 268 7.48 0.54 -13.39
N ASP A 269 7.21 0.95 -12.15
CA ASP A 269 8.13 1.01 -11.03
C ASP A 269 8.01 -0.19 -10.09
N ASP A 270 7.74 -1.37 -10.66
CA ASP A 270 7.52 -2.63 -9.92
C ASP A 270 8.42 -3.77 -10.43
N PRO A 271 9.76 -3.67 -10.33
CA PRO A 271 10.68 -4.63 -10.95
C PRO A 271 10.51 -6.07 -10.45
N PHE A 272 9.85 -6.28 -9.31
CA PHE A 272 9.63 -7.58 -8.68
C PHE A 272 8.18 -8.09 -8.79
N GLY A 273 7.25 -7.29 -9.32
CA GLY A 273 5.84 -7.67 -9.46
C GLY A 273 5.03 -7.62 -8.15
N ASP A 274 5.62 -7.17 -7.04
CA ASP A 274 4.98 -7.12 -5.74
C ASP A 274 3.82 -6.12 -5.71
N LYS A 275 3.99 -4.97 -6.39
CA LYS A 275 2.94 -3.96 -6.49
C LYS A 275 1.78 -4.50 -7.33
N GLN A 276 2.08 -5.14 -8.46
CA GLN A 276 1.06 -5.79 -9.29
C GLN A 276 0.32 -6.90 -8.52
N PHE A 277 1.04 -7.73 -7.77
CA PHE A 277 0.43 -8.81 -7.00
C PHE A 277 -0.57 -8.27 -5.97
N LYS A 278 -0.16 -7.24 -5.22
CA LYS A 278 -1.02 -6.54 -4.27
C LYS A 278 -2.22 -5.85 -4.94
N ALA A 279 -1.97 -5.16 -6.06
CA ALA A 279 -3.01 -4.51 -6.85
C ALA A 279 -4.05 -5.50 -7.39
N THR A 280 -3.60 -6.66 -7.85
CA THR A 280 -4.47 -7.76 -8.31
C THR A 280 -5.38 -8.24 -7.18
N ILE A 281 -4.84 -8.45 -5.97
CA ILE A 281 -5.68 -8.84 -4.82
C ILE A 281 -6.76 -7.79 -4.56
N LEU A 282 -6.39 -6.50 -4.59
CA LEU A 282 -7.34 -5.40 -4.36
C LEU A 282 -8.38 -5.27 -5.49
N HIS A 283 -7.98 -5.50 -6.73
CA HIS A 283 -8.88 -5.59 -7.87
C HIS A 283 -9.96 -6.66 -7.61
N GLU A 284 -9.56 -7.88 -7.24
CA GLU A 284 -10.51 -8.97 -7.00
C GLU A 284 -11.38 -8.74 -5.75
N LEU A 285 -10.84 -8.10 -4.71
CA LEU A 285 -11.62 -7.64 -3.56
C LEU A 285 -12.71 -6.64 -3.97
N THR A 286 -12.44 -5.81 -4.97
CA THR A 286 -13.41 -4.84 -5.50
C THR A 286 -14.55 -5.53 -6.24
N HIS A 287 -14.31 -6.63 -6.94
CA HIS A 287 -15.42 -7.44 -7.46
C HIS A 287 -16.31 -7.96 -6.33
N SER A 288 -15.75 -8.42 -5.21
CA SER A 288 -16.58 -8.82 -4.06
C SER A 288 -17.45 -7.67 -3.54
N LEU A 289 -16.89 -6.46 -3.46
CA LEU A 289 -17.62 -5.24 -3.12
C LEU A 289 -18.77 -4.97 -4.10
N GLN A 290 -18.53 -5.08 -5.41
CA GLN A 290 -19.53 -4.87 -6.46
C GLN A 290 -20.69 -5.87 -6.39
N TYR A 291 -20.39 -7.13 -6.05
CA TYR A 291 -21.40 -8.19 -5.98
C TYR A 291 -22.19 -8.19 -4.67
N LYS A 292 -21.70 -7.59 -3.58
CA LYS A 292 -22.39 -7.62 -2.29
C LYS A 292 -23.75 -6.95 -2.37
N LYS A 293 -24.80 -7.68 -1.96
CA LYS A 293 -26.17 -7.17 -1.87
C LYS A 293 -26.57 -6.85 -0.45
N ASP A 294 -26.29 -7.77 0.47
CA ASP A 294 -26.53 -7.65 1.90
C ASP A 294 -25.54 -8.55 2.67
N GLU A 295 -25.73 -8.69 3.98
CA GLU A 295 -24.86 -9.51 4.85
C GLU A 295 -24.84 -11.00 4.46
N TYR A 296 -25.86 -11.49 3.75
CA TYR A 296 -26.07 -12.92 3.52
C TYR A 296 -26.12 -13.31 2.05
N SER A 297 -26.03 -12.35 1.12
CA SER A 297 -26.18 -12.62 -0.30
C SER A 297 -25.43 -11.64 -1.20
N ASN A 298 -25.13 -12.14 -2.40
CA ASN A 298 -24.66 -11.34 -3.52
C ASN A 298 -25.80 -11.09 -4.51
N PHE A 299 -25.63 -10.07 -5.34
CA PHE A 299 -26.43 -9.93 -6.55
C PHE A 299 -26.08 -11.04 -7.53
N ASP A 300 -27.10 -11.65 -8.15
CA ASP A 300 -26.89 -12.55 -9.30
C ASP A 300 -26.32 -11.82 -10.54
N ASN A 301 -26.46 -10.49 -10.54
CA ASN A 301 -25.93 -9.60 -11.56
C ASN A 301 -25.39 -8.33 -10.87
N PRO A 302 -24.07 -8.08 -10.89
CA PRO A 302 -23.45 -6.96 -10.17
C PRO A 302 -23.87 -5.60 -10.74
N TYR A 303 -24.36 -5.52 -11.98
CA TYR A 303 -24.95 -4.31 -12.57
C TYR A 303 -26.24 -3.86 -11.89
N LYS A 304 -26.79 -4.66 -10.95
CA LYS A 304 -27.89 -4.24 -10.07
C LYS A 304 -27.40 -3.61 -8.75
N SER A 305 -26.08 -3.60 -8.51
CA SER A 305 -25.49 -3.01 -7.31
C SER A 305 -25.66 -1.49 -7.33
N PRO A 306 -26.32 -0.90 -6.30
CA PRO A 306 -26.45 0.55 -6.21
C PRO A 306 -25.09 1.26 -6.20
N LEU A 307 -24.07 0.63 -5.63
CA LEU A 307 -22.71 1.17 -5.62
C LEU A 307 -22.13 1.26 -7.03
N LEU A 308 -22.24 0.19 -7.82
CA LEU A 308 -21.75 0.18 -9.20
C LEU A 308 -22.55 1.12 -10.10
N GLN A 309 -23.87 1.18 -9.94
CA GLN A 309 -24.70 2.15 -10.65
C GLN A 309 -24.29 3.60 -10.32
N SER A 310 -24.06 3.89 -9.03
CA SER A 310 -23.56 5.20 -8.59
C SER A 310 -22.17 5.52 -9.14
N TYR A 311 -21.30 4.51 -9.26
CA TYR A 311 -19.98 4.66 -9.89
C TYR A 311 -20.13 5.03 -11.36
N MET A 312 -20.95 4.30 -12.13
CA MET A 312 -21.22 4.60 -13.54
C MET A 312 -21.80 6.01 -13.71
N ASP A 313 -22.73 6.42 -12.84
CA ASP A 313 -23.29 7.77 -12.88
C ASP A 313 -22.23 8.83 -12.55
N ALA A 314 -21.37 8.58 -11.56
CA ALA A 314 -20.32 9.51 -11.15
C ALA A 314 -19.20 9.67 -12.18
N THR A 315 -18.97 8.66 -13.03
CA THR A 315 -17.94 8.72 -14.09
C THR A 315 -18.45 9.32 -15.40
N THR A 316 -19.71 9.78 -15.45
CA THR A 316 -20.28 10.48 -16.60
C THR A 316 -19.48 11.74 -16.94
N PRO A 317 -18.98 11.90 -18.17
CA PRO A 317 -18.31 13.13 -18.59
C PRO A 317 -19.20 14.36 -18.41
N LEU A 318 -18.62 15.49 -18.01
CA LEU A 318 -19.34 16.77 -17.95
C LEU A 318 -19.81 17.24 -19.33
N THR A 319 -19.21 16.70 -20.39
CA THR A 319 -19.53 16.99 -21.79
C THR A 319 -20.61 16.08 -22.37
N ALA A 320 -21.09 15.09 -21.61
CA ALA A 320 -22.23 14.27 -22.00
C ALA A 320 -23.46 15.17 -22.18
N VAL A 321 -23.82 15.42 -23.44
CA VAL A 321 -25.01 16.18 -23.78
C VAL A 321 -26.19 15.26 -23.49
N ASP A 322 -27.24 15.75 -22.83
CA ASP A 322 -28.50 15.01 -22.69
C ASP A 322 -29.07 14.75 -24.11
N THR A 323 -28.64 13.65 -24.72
CA THR A 323 -29.09 13.21 -26.04
C THR A 323 -30.48 12.56 -25.98
N GLY A 324 -31.11 12.51 -24.80
CA GLY A 324 -32.30 11.72 -24.51
C GLY A 324 -32.03 10.21 -24.39
N ILE A 325 -30.76 9.81 -24.45
CA ILE A 325 -30.25 8.50 -24.03
C ILE A 325 -29.66 8.73 -22.64
N TRP A 326 -30.02 7.91 -21.65
CA TRP A 326 -29.43 7.97 -20.31
C TRP A 326 -27.95 7.61 -20.44
N GLU A 327 -27.09 8.61 -20.63
CA GLU A 327 -25.64 8.48 -20.69
C GLU A 327 -25.11 8.59 -19.26
N SER A 328 -25.06 7.48 -18.53
CA SER A 328 -24.06 7.36 -17.48
C SER A 328 -22.69 7.15 -18.14
N GLY A 329 -21.58 7.26 -17.40
CA GLY A 329 -20.21 7.04 -17.92
C GLY A 329 -20.04 5.71 -18.66
N TRP A 330 -20.98 4.79 -18.48
CA TRP A 330 -21.10 3.53 -19.20
C TRP A 330 -22.51 3.27 -19.69
N THR A 331 -22.66 2.87 -20.95
CA THR A 331 -23.97 2.44 -21.50
C THR A 331 -23.86 1.11 -22.22
N TYR A 332 -24.84 0.22 -21.98
CA TYR A 332 -24.97 -1.03 -22.70
C TYR A 332 -25.70 -0.81 -24.02
N PHE A 333 -25.04 -1.09 -25.13
CA PHE A 333 -25.62 -0.98 -26.47
C PHE A 333 -25.95 -2.35 -27.02
N GLU A 334 -27.23 -2.71 -27.11
CA GLU A 334 -27.69 -3.77 -28.00
C GLU A 334 -27.71 -3.25 -29.45
N LYS A 335 -26.59 -3.35 -30.16
CA LYS A 335 -26.61 -3.07 -31.60
C LYS A 335 -27.40 -4.19 -32.29
N ARG A 336 -28.46 -3.83 -33.03
CA ARG A 336 -29.32 -4.80 -33.76
C ARG A 336 -28.46 -5.77 -34.58
N GLY A 337 -28.39 -7.03 -34.13
CA GLY A 337 -27.77 -8.14 -34.87
C GLY A 337 -26.30 -8.45 -34.54
N GLU A 338 -25.64 -7.72 -33.63
CA GLU A 338 -24.21 -7.93 -33.32
C GLU A 338 -23.92 -8.35 -31.87
N GLY A 339 -24.96 -8.65 -31.08
CA GLY A 339 -24.82 -8.83 -29.64
C GLY A 339 -24.65 -7.48 -28.92
N GLY A 340 -25.08 -7.41 -27.66
CA GLY A 340 -24.91 -6.20 -26.88
C GLY A 340 -23.51 -6.11 -26.26
N GLY A 341 -23.02 -4.89 -26.05
CA GLY A 341 -21.73 -4.64 -25.40
C GLY A 341 -21.73 -3.32 -24.64
N TRP A 342 -20.87 -3.23 -23.63
CA TRP A 342 -20.64 -1.99 -22.90
C TRP A 342 -19.85 -1.00 -23.75
N LYS A 343 -20.20 0.28 -23.62
CA LYS A 343 -19.41 1.38 -24.14
C LYS A 343 -19.18 2.38 -23.03
N SER A 344 -17.92 2.75 -22.88
CA SER A 344 -17.51 3.85 -22.03
C SER A 344 -17.68 5.17 -22.78
N PHE A 345 -18.24 6.17 -22.11
CA PHE A 345 -18.19 7.56 -22.55
C PHE A 345 -17.09 8.23 -21.75
N GLU A 346 -15.87 8.23 -22.29
CA GLU A 346 -14.72 8.90 -21.71
C GLU A 346 -14.44 10.21 -22.45
N ASP A 347 -13.97 11.22 -21.73
CA ASP A 347 -13.30 12.38 -22.32
C ASP A 347 -11.83 12.44 -21.87
N GLU A 348 -11.08 13.40 -22.40
CA GLU A 348 -9.65 13.57 -22.06
C GLU A 348 -9.41 13.83 -20.57
N ALA A 349 -10.42 14.27 -19.83
CA ALA A 349 -10.33 14.61 -18.42
C ALA A 349 -10.85 13.51 -17.48
N ASN A 350 -11.39 12.41 -18.01
CA ASN A 350 -11.90 11.31 -17.18
C ASN A 350 -11.84 9.94 -17.88
N GLN A 351 -10.62 9.47 -18.15
CA GLN A 351 -10.40 8.19 -18.84
C GLN A 351 -10.43 6.99 -17.88
N SER A 352 -10.65 5.78 -18.38
CA SER A 352 -10.31 4.58 -17.59
C SER A 352 -8.80 4.53 -17.35
N PRO A 353 -8.34 4.10 -16.16
CA PRO A 353 -6.93 4.23 -15.79
C PRO A 353 -6.01 3.22 -16.51
N THR A 354 -6.58 2.12 -17.02
CA THR A 354 -5.90 1.05 -17.75
C THR A 354 -6.70 0.65 -18.99
N ASP A 355 -6.07 -0.06 -19.93
CA ASP A 355 -6.77 -0.62 -21.09
C ASP A 355 -7.76 -1.71 -20.67
N TYR A 356 -7.46 -2.48 -19.62
CA TYR A 356 -8.37 -3.51 -19.11
C TYR A 356 -9.64 -2.89 -18.49
N GLY A 357 -9.51 -1.76 -17.80
CA GLY A 357 -10.63 -0.98 -17.28
C GLY A 357 -11.56 -0.38 -18.34
N ARG A 358 -11.26 -0.53 -19.64
CA ARG A 358 -12.15 -0.17 -20.75
C ARG A 358 -13.07 -1.32 -21.18
N THR A 359 -12.92 -2.50 -20.60
CA THR A 359 -13.69 -3.68 -20.96
C THR A 359 -15.16 -3.51 -20.61
N ASP A 360 -15.45 -3.16 -19.36
CA ASP A 360 -16.80 -2.93 -18.85
C ASP A 360 -16.76 -2.15 -17.51
N PRO A 361 -17.92 -1.72 -16.95
CA PRO A 361 -17.96 -0.95 -15.71
C PRO A 361 -17.40 -1.67 -14.48
N LEU A 362 -17.45 -3.02 -14.45
CA LEU A 362 -16.91 -3.79 -13.33
C LEU A 362 -15.41 -3.67 -13.31
N GLU A 363 -14.79 -3.90 -14.47
CA GLU A 363 -13.34 -3.80 -14.63
C GLU A 363 -12.87 -2.36 -14.42
N ASP A 364 -13.58 -1.37 -14.96
CA ASP A 364 -13.24 0.05 -14.73
C ASP A 364 -13.17 0.39 -13.24
N MET A 365 -14.19 0.00 -12.47
CA MET A 365 -14.22 0.27 -11.04
C MET A 365 -13.11 -0.48 -10.29
N SER A 366 -12.85 -1.75 -10.62
CA SER A 366 -11.79 -2.55 -9.99
C SER A 366 -10.40 -1.99 -10.28
N GLU A 367 -10.13 -1.67 -11.54
CA GLU A 367 -8.88 -1.03 -11.99
C GLU A 367 -8.70 0.36 -11.36
N SER A 368 -9.78 1.13 -11.25
CA SER A 368 -9.75 2.42 -10.58
C SER A 368 -9.45 2.31 -9.10
N VAL A 369 -10.02 1.31 -8.40
CA VAL A 369 -9.76 1.10 -6.97
C VAL A 369 -8.30 0.68 -6.74
N MET A 370 -7.74 -0.22 -7.55
CA MET A 370 -6.33 -0.58 -7.39
C MET A 370 -5.40 0.61 -7.65
N MET A 371 -5.71 1.43 -8.67
CA MET A 371 -4.94 2.62 -8.99
C MET A 371 -5.08 3.69 -7.92
N TYR A 372 -6.25 3.84 -7.29
CA TYR A 372 -6.44 4.74 -6.16
C TYR A 372 -5.50 4.44 -4.99
N VAL A 373 -5.18 3.16 -4.76
CA VAL A 373 -4.30 2.75 -3.67
C VAL A 373 -2.83 2.77 -4.08
N TYR A 374 -2.48 2.25 -5.26
CA TYR A 374 -1.09 2.04 -5.67
C TYR A 374 -0.49 3.10 -6.61
N ASP A 375 -1.32 3.86 -7.34
CA ASP A 375 -0.89 5.03 -8.13
C ASP A 375 -1.97 6.15 -8.09
N PRO A 376 -2.27 6.68 -6.88
CA PRO A 376 -3.35 7.64 -6.68
C PRO A 376 -3.16 8.93 -7.49
N GLN A 377 -1.90 9.32 -7.72
CA GLN A 377 -1.59 10.55 -8.44
C GLN A 377 -1.97 10.42 -9.92
N ARG A 378 -1.60 9.31 -10.58
CA ARG A 378 -2.00 9.06 -11.97
C ARG A 378 -3.51 8.99 -12.12
N LEU A 379 -4.22 8.36 -11.18
CA LEU A 379 -5.68 8.32 -11.21
C LEU A 379 -6.30 9.70 -11.01
N ARG A 380 -5.77 10.49 -10.06
CA ARG A 380 -6.25 11.86 -9.79
C ARG A 380 -6.07 12.78 -11.00
N ASP A 381 -4.94 12.67 -11.69
CA ASP A 381 -4.59 13.55 -12.80
C ASP A 381 -5.39 13.23 -14.08
N ASN A 382 -5.64 11.94 -14.36
CA ASN A 382 -6.32 11.51 -15.59
C ASN A 382 -7.82 11.24 -15.40
N SER A 383 -8.26 11.00 -14.16
CA SER A 383 -9.61 10.52 -13.86
C SER A 383 -10.14 11.04 -12.49
N PRO A 384 -10.16 12.36 -12.25
CA PRO A 384 -10.56 12.96 -10.98
C PRO A 384 -11.96 12.55 -10.52
N LEU A 385 -12.90 12.23 -11.41
CA LEU A 385 -14.24 11.77 -11.01
C LEU A 385 -14.18 10.36 -10.38
N ARG A 386 -13.45 9.43 -11.01
CA ARG A 386 -13.17 8.10 -10.46
C ARG A 386 -12.45 8.20 -9.12
N TYR A 387 -11.40 9.02 -9.07
CA TYR A 387 -10.61 9.28 -7.87
C TYR A 387 -11.50 9.74 -6.69
N ASN A 388 -12.31 10.77 -6.91
CA ASN A 388 -13.16 11.34 -5.85
C ASN A 388 -14.26 10.37 -5.43
N PHE A 389 -14.88 9.64 -6.37
CA PHE A 389 -15.87 8.63 -6.03
C PHE A 389 -15.28 7.56 -5.12
N ILE A 390 -14.11 7.02 -5.45
CA ILE A 390 -13.47 5.96 -4.67
C ILE A 390 -13.11 6.47 -3.27
N LYS A 391 -12.48 7.65 -3.18
CA LYS A 391 -12.18 8.28 -1.90
C LYS A 391 -13.41 8.39 -1.02
N ASP A 392 -14.48 8.99 -1.53
CA ASP A 392 -15.62 9.39 -0.71
C ASP A 392 -16.61 8.24 -0.47
N GLN A 393 -16.88 7.41 -1.48
CA GLN A 393 -17.95 6.39 -1.43
C GLN A 393 -17.44 5.00 -1.05
N ILE A 394 -16.18 4.67 -1.33
CA ILE A 394 -15.63 3.32 -1.08
C ILE A 394 -14.70 3.34 0.14
N PHE A 395 -13.79 4.32 0.20
CA PHE A 395 -12.75 4.38 1.23
C PHE A 395 -13.09 5.31 2.40
N GLY A 396 -14.25 5.96 2.37
CA GLY A 396 -14.74 6.80 3.48
C GLY A 396 -13.82 7.98 3.81
N GLY A 397 -13.18 8.55 2.79
CA GLY A 397 -12.26 9.68 2.89
C GLY A 397 -10.79 9.32 3.11
N ALA A 398 -10.45 8.04 3.26
CA ALA A 398 -9.06 7.62 3.41
C ALA A 398 -8.24 7.85 2.12
N GLU A 399 -7.11 8.54 2.22
CA GLU A 399 -6.18 8.78 1.12
C GLU A 399 -4.96 7.85 1.20
N TYR A 400 -4.33 7.62 0.06
CA TYR A 400 -3.22 6.68 -0.09
C TYR A 400 -2.03 7.32 -0.82
N GLU A 401 -0.87 6.72 -0.62
CA GLU A 401 0.34 6.92 -1.42
C GLU A 401 1.07 5.59 -1.55
N ASN A 402 1.14 5.09 -2.77
CA ASN A 402 1.88 3.88 -3.14
C ASN A 402 1.57 2.66 -2.23
N GLY A 403 0.29 2.41 -1.98
CA GLY A 403 -0.16 1.28 -1.16
C GLY A 403 -0.26 1.54 0.33
N THR A 404 0.18 2.70 0.82
CA THR A 404 0.11 3.05 2.25
C THR A 404 -0.93 4.14 2.48
N ARG A 405 -1.75 3.97 3.52
CA ARG A 405 -2.73 4.98 3.92
C ARG A 405 -2.04 6.21 4.56
N LYS A 406 -2.45 7.42 4.16
CA LYS A 406 -1.95 8.70 4.68
C LYS A 406 -2.50 9.09 6.05
#